data_AF-W4L778-F1
#
_entry.id   AF-W4L778-F1
#
_cell.length_a   1.000
_cell.length_b   1.000
_cell.length_c   1.000
_cell.angle_alpha   90.00
_cell.angle_beta   90.00
_cell.angle_gamma   90.00
#
_symmetry.space_group_name_H-M   'P 1'
#
loop_
_entity.id
_entity.type
_entity.pdbx_description
1 polymer ?
#
loop_
_entity_poly.entity_id
_entity_poly.type
_entity_poly.pdbx_seq_one_letter_code
_entity_poly.pdbx_strand_id
1 'polypeptide(L)'
;MGKMVRYTSDELKNRSSQTDWDAVRKMTDEEIEASCEQDPVWQEMGGDDWMDQAELVTPRKQGIYAKFDEDVIAYYKSLGRGYQARMNAVLRAYMEAHPQNNP
;
A
#
# COMPACT_ATOMS: atom_id res chain seq x y z
N MET A 1 -20.15 10.71 -19.65
CA MET A 1 -20.80 9.80 -18.67
C MET A 1 -20.27 8.39 -18.94
N GLY A 2 -19.29 7.92 -18.18
CA GLY A 2 -18.64 6.62 -18.43
C GLY A 2 -19.57 5.46 -18.04
N LYS A 3 -19.77 4.50 -18.94
CA LYS A 3 -20.56 3.29 -18.67
C LYS A 3 -19.75 2.39 -17.76
N MET A 4 -20.13 2.28 -16.49
CA MET A 4 -19.49 1.35 -15.57
C MET A 4 -19.88 -0.08 -15.98
N VAL A 5 -18.89 -0.92 -16.30
CA VAL A 5 -19.08 -2.32 -16.73
C VAL A 5 -18.43 -3.24 -15.71
N ARG A 6 -19.13 -4.31 -15.33
CA ARG A 6 -18.64 -5.30 -14.36
C ARG A 6 -18.15 -6.54 -15.10
N TYR A 7 -16.98 -7.05 -14.71
CA TYR A 7 -16.39 -8.29 -15.23
C TYR A 7 -16.09 -9.24 -14.07
N THR A 8 -16.13 -10.55 -14.34
CA THR A 8 -15.64 -11.60 -13.43
C THR A 8 -14.14 -11.84 -13.64
N SER A 9 -13.47 -12.46 -12.67
CA SER A 9 -12.03 -12.76 -12.75
C SER A 9 -11.67 -13.62 -13.96
N ASP A 10 -12.52 -14.60 -14.29
CA ASP A 10 -12.26 -15.51 -15.41
C ASP A 10 -12.51 -14.86 -16.77
N GLU A 11 -13.48 -13.93 -16.87
CA GLU A 11 -13.68 -13.12 -18.08
C GLU A 11 -12.50 -12.16 -18.33
N LEU A 12 -11.88 -11.61 -17.28
CA LEU A 12 -10.72 -10.73 -17.43
C LEU A 12 -9.49 -11.49 -17.95
N LYS A 13 -9.25 -12.73 -17.47
CA LYS A 13 -8.12 -13.55 -17.92
C LYS A 13 -8.20 -13.90 -19.41
N ASN A 14 -9.42 -14.06 -19.93
CA ASN A 14 -9.65 -14.43 -21.33
C ASN A 14 -9.77 -13.22 -22.25
N ARG A 15 -9.62 -11.99 -21.73
CA ARG A 15 -9.72 -10.78 -22.54
C ARG A 15 -8.38 -10.44 -23.18
N SER A 16 -8.41 -10.14 -24.48
CA SER A 16 -7.26 -9.59 -25.17
C SER A 16 -6.92 -8.21 -24.61
N SER A 17 -5.63 -7.94 -24.42
CA SER A 17 -5.18 -6.59 -24.12
C SER A 17 -5.55 -5.65 -25.27
N GLN A 18 -6.00 -4.44 -24.92
CA GLN A 18 -6.25 -3.36 -25.90
C GLN A 18 -5.04 -2.43 -26.04
N THR A 19 -3.99 -2.68 -25.27
CA THR A 19 -2.76 -1.89 -25.29
C THR A 19 -1.90 -2.32 -26.47
N ASP A 20 -1.38 -1.34 -27.22
CA ASP A 20 -0.33 -1.56 -28.19
C ASP A 20 1.01 -1.77 -27.47
N TRP A 21 1.32 -3.04 -27.19
CA TRP A 21 2.54 -3.41 -26.48
C TRP A 21 3.81 -3.24 -27.31
N ASP A 22 3.71 -3.24 -28.64
CA ASP A 22 4.87 -3.06 -29.51
C ASP A 22 5.30 -1.60 -29.54
N ALA A 23 4.35 -0.66 -29.48
CA ALA A 23 4.62 0.75 -29.27
C ALA A 23 5.26 1.00 -27.90
N VAL A 24 4.69 0.46 -26.81
CA VAL A 24 5.21 0.63 -25.44
C VAL A 24 6.66 0.13 -25.32
N ARG A 25 7.01 -1.00 -25.94
CA ARG A 25 8.38 -1.54 -25.89
C ARG A 25 9.40 -0.72 -26.69
N LYS A 26 8.97 0.10 -27.63
CA LYS A 26 9.84 0.94 -28.47
C LYS A 26 10.01 2.36 -27.93
N MET A 27 9.15 2.76 -27.00
CA MET A 27 9.18 4.08 -26.39
C MET A 27 10.51 4.28 -25.65
N THR A 28 11.19 5.39 -25.93
CA THR A 28 12.48 5.68 -25.30
C THR A 28 12.31 6.28 -23.91
N ASP A 29 13.36 6.22 -23.11
CA ASP A 29 13.35 6.84 -21.78
C ASP A 29 13.13 8.36 -21.88
N GLU A 30 13.65 9.04 -22.90
CA GLU A 30 13.42 10.48 -23.10
C GLU A 30 11.95 10.79 -23.43
N GLU A 31 11.28 9.93 -24.20
CA GLU A 31 9.85 10.05 -24.51
C GLU A 31 8.99 9.82 -23.25
N ILE A 32 9.41 8.91 -22.37
CA ILE A 32 8.76 8.68 -21.07
C ILE A 32 8.90 9.93 -20.19
N GLU A 33 10.11 10.45 -20.05
CA GLU A 33 10.39 11.62 -19.20
C GLU A 33 9.61 12.85 -19.68
N ALA A 34 9.62 13.13 -20.98
CA ALA A 34 8.84 14.22 -21.56
C ALA A 34 7.32 14.05 -21.34
N SER A 35 6.82 12.81 -21.36
CA SER A 35 5.41 12.52 -21.06
C SER A 35 5.08 12.75 -19.59
N CYS A 36 5.98 12.44 -18.66
CA CYS A 36 5.81 12.69 -17.24
C CYS A 36 5.82 14.19 -16.92
N GLU A 37 6.77 14.94 -17.49
CA GLU A 37 6.85 16.40 -17.29
C GLU A 37 5.56 17.12 -17.74
N GLN A 38 4.94 16.63 -18.82
CA GLN A 38 3.71 17.19 -19.39
C GLN A 38 2.44 16.71 -18.68
N ASP A 39 2.51 15.74 -17.76
CA ASP A 39 1.36 15.22 -17.03
C ASP A 39 0.99 16.15 -15.86
N PRO A 40 -0.19 16.81 -15.87
CA PRO A 40 -0.61 17.68 -14.78
C PRO A 40 -0.77 16.93 -13.44
N VAL A 41 -1.13 15.65 -13.48
CA VAL A 41 -1.29 14.82 -12.28
C VAL A 41 0.06 14.53 -11.64
N TRP A 42 1.11 14.35 -12.46
CA TRP A 42 2.49 14.21 -11.98
C TRP A 42 2.92 15.45 -11.19
N GLN A 43 2.65 16.63 -11.73
CA GLN A 43 2.96 17.91 -11.07
C GLN A 43 2.15 18.13 -9.79
N GLU A 44 0.86 17.79 -9.78
CA GLU A 44 0.00 17.87 -8.59
C GLU A 44 0.47 16.93 -7.46
N MET A 45 1.09 15.81 -7.80
CA MET A 45 1.63 14.82 -6.86
C MET A 45 3.03 15.19 -6.32
N GLY A 46 3.55 16.35 -6.69
CA GLY A 46 4.85 16.85 -6.24
C GLY A 46 6.02 16.52 -7.16
N GLY A 47 5.77 15.91 -8.34
CA GLY A 47 6.79 15.64 -9.35
C GLY A 47 8.05 14.99 -8.80
N ASP A 48 9.21 15.47 -9.24
CA ASP A 48 10.51 14.99 -8.77
C ASP A 48 10.79 15.39 -7.31
N ASP A 49 10.23 16.52 -6.85
CA ASP A 49 10.38 17.01 -5.47
C ASP A 49 9.74 16.06 -4.44
N TRP A 50 8.76 15.24 -4.85
CA TRP A 50 8.15 14.23 -3.97
C TRP A 50 9.18 13.22 -3.48
N MET A 51 10.08 12.77 -4.37
CA MET A 51 11.14 11.81 -4.01
C MET A 51 12.15 12.43 -3.04
N ASP A 52 12.51 13.69 -3.26
CA ASP A 52 13.46 14.42 -2.41
C ASP A 52 12.92 14.66 -0.99
N GLN A 53 11.59 14.75 -0.83
CA GLN A 53 10.92 14.89 0.46
C GLN A 53 10.49 13.55 1.07
N ALA A 54 10.59 12.45 0.34
CA ALA A 54 10.15 11.15 0.81
C ALA A 54 11.10 10.61 1.90
N GLU A 55 10.62 10.57 3.14
CA GLU A 55 11.36 9.92 4.23
C GLU A 55 11.05 8.42 4.28
N LEU A 56 12.09 7.59 4.28
CA LEU A 56 11.95 6.15 4.52
C LEU A 56 11.55 5.90 5.98
N VAL A 57 10.25 5.83 6.24
CA VAL A 57 9.75 5.45 7.57
C VAL A 57 9.84 3.95 7.73
N THR A 58 10.91 3.48 8.38
CA THR A 58 11.00 2.08 8.80
C THR A 58 10.32 1.94 10.17
N PRO A 59 9.20 1.20 10.32
CA PRO A 59 8.53 1.09 11.60
C PRO A 59 9.44 0.39 12.61
N ARG A 60 10.01 1.17 13.53
CA ARG A 60 10.84 0.64 14.62
C ARG A 60 9.93 -0.11 15.59
N LYS A 61 10.16 -1.41 15.74
CA LYS A 61 9.50 -2.25 16.76
C LYS A 61 10.44 -2.38 17.94
N GLN A 62 9.98 -1.97 19.12
CA GLN A 62 10.72 -2.19 20.36
C GLN A 62 10.32 -3.53 20.97
N GLY A 63 11.29 -4.42 21.20
CA GLY A 63 11.06 -5.67 21.92
C GLY A 63 10.93 -5.37 23.41
N ILE A 64 9.74 -5.54 23.97
CA ILE A 64 9.47 -5.44 25.40
C ILE A 64 9.01 -6.78 25.96
N TYR A 65 9.22 -7.00 27.26
CA TYR A 65 8.56 -8.08 27.99
C TYR A 65 7.18 -7.62 28.44
N ALA A 66 6.13 -8.35 28.05
CA ALA A 66 4.76 -8.12 28.46
C ALA A 66 4.08 -9.45 28.81
N LYS A 67 3.18 -9.41 29.79
CA LYS A 67 2.33 -10.55 30.16
C LYS A 67 0.97 -10.37 29.51
N PHE A 68 0.44 -11.44 28.92
CA PHE A 68 -0.90 -11.52 28.35
C PHE A 68 -1.61 -12.74 28.94
N ASP A 69 -2.94 -12.71 28.97
CA ASP A 69 -3.73 -13.85 29.40
C ASP A 69 -3.52 -15.05 28.47
N GLU A 70 -3.62 -16.25 29.04
CA GLU A 70 -3.31 -17.50 28.35
C GLU A 70 -4.23 -17.75 27.15
N ASP A 71 -5.52 -17.46 27.32
CA ASP A 71 -6.55 -17.59 26.29
C ASP A 71 -6.35 -16.61 25.12
N VAL A 72 -5.91 -15.38 25.40
CA VAL A 72 -5.53 -14.40 24.39
C VAL A 72 -4.36 -14.92 23.55
N ILE A 73 -3.31 -15.43 24.20
CA ILE A 73 -2.15 -16.00 23.50
C ILE A 73 -2.58 -17.22 22.66
N ALA A 74 -3.39 -18.11 23.22
CA ALA A 74 -3.89 -19.30 22.53
C ALA A 74 -4.71 -18.94 21.29
N TYR A 75 -5.63 -17.97 21.42
CA TYR A 75 -6.43 -17.46 20.31
C TYR A 75 -5.54 -16.94 19.17
N TYR A 76 -4.60 -16.04 19.46
CA TYR A 76 -3.76 -15.47 18.41
C TYR A 76 -2.82 -16.51 17.78
N LYS A 77 -2.28 -17.45 18.57
CA LYS A 77 -1.46 -18.56 18.04
C LYS A 77 -2.26 -19.46 17.08
N SER A 78 -3.55 -19.68 17.34
CA SER A 78 -4.42 -20.47 16.46
C SER A 78 -4.54 -19.88 15.04
N LEU A 79 -4.31 -18.56 14.88
CA LEU A 79 -4.30 -17.87 13.59
C LEU A 79 -3.02 -18.12 12.76
N GLY A 80 -2.08 -18.92 13.29
CA GLY A 80 -0.87 -19.36 12.60
C GLY A 80 0.27 -18.34 12.61
N ARG A 81 1.18 -18.49 11.65
CA ARG A 81 2.39 -17.66 11.53
C ARG A 81 2.03 -16.17 11.52
N GLY A 82 2.79 -15.36 12.24
CA GLY A 82 2.60 -13.91 12.34
C GLY A 82 1.63 -13.45 13.43
N TYR A 83 1.26 -14.32 14.38
CA TYR A 83 0.35 -13.96 15.48
C TYR A 83 0.78 -12.70 16.26
N GLN A 84 2.08 -12.51 16.52
CA GLN A 84 2.61 -11.31 17.18
C GLN A 84 2.36 -10.03 16.36
N ALA A 85 2.45 -10.12 15.03
CA ALA A 85 2.16 -8.99 14.15
C ALA A 85 0.66 -8.64 14.18
N ARG A 86 -0.22 -9.65 14.25
CA ARG A 86 -1.67 -9.46 14.41
C ARG A 86 -2.01 -8.83 15.76
N MET A 87 -1.41 -9.31 16.85
CA MET A 87 -1.55 -8.70 18.19
C MET A 87 -1.13 -7.23 18.15
N ASN A 88 0.03 -6.93 17.56
CA ASN A 88 0.51 -5.56 17.44
C ASN A 88 -0.42 -4.67 16.60
N ALA A 89 -1.03 -5.21 15.53
CA ALA A 89 -1.98 -4.46 14.71
C ALA A 89 -3.23 -4.06 15.51
N VAL A 90 -3.75 -4.94 16.36
CA VAL A 90 -4.90 -4.64 17.23
C VAL A 90 -4.54 -3.58 18.27
N LEU A 91 -3.37 -3.70 18.91
CA LEU A 91 -2.89 -2.69 19.86
C LEU A 91 -2.72 -1.31 19.20
N ARG A 92 -2.19 -1.28 17.98
CA ARG A 92 -2.06 -0.05 17.18
C ARG A 92 -3.42 0.56 16.84
N ALA A 93 -4.36 -0.24 16.35
CA ALA A 93 -5.70 0.24 16.02
C ALA A 93 -6.40 0.83 17.26
N TYR A 94 -6.24 0.21 18.43
CA TYR A 94 -6.76 0.76 19.68
C TYR A 94 -6.11 2.11 20.03
N MET A 95 -4.78 2.21 19.93
CA MET A 95 -4.02 3.45 20.18
C MET A 95 -4.46 4.59 19.23
N GLU A 96 -4.61 4.30 17.94
CA GLU A 96 -5.04 5.28 16.92
C GLU A 96 -6.49 5.72 17.11
N ALA A 97 -7.36 4.82 17.59
CA ALA A 97 -8.76 5.14 17.91
C ALA A 97 -8.93 5.92 19.23
N HIS A 98 -7.92 5.88 20.10
CA HIS A 98 -7.92 6.57 21.39
C HIS A 98 -6.71 7.50 21.51
N PRO A 99 -6.60 8.53 20.65
CA PRO A 99 -5.55 9.52 20.78
C PRO A 99 -5.69 10.19 22.14
N GLN A 100 -4.71 9.99 23.01
CA GLN A 100 -4.67 10.70 24.27
C GLN A 100 -4.38 12.17 23.95
N ASN A 101 -5.37 13.05 24.10
CA ASN A 101 -5.13 14.48 24.26
C ASN A 101 -4.41 14.66 25.60
N ASN A 102 -3.09 14.56 25.57
CA ASN A 102 -2.24 14.88 26.70
C ASN A 102 -1.75 16.34 26.48
N PRO A 103 -2.14 17.33 27.31
CA PRO A 103 -1.56 18.67 27.28
C PRO A 103 -0.08 18.69 27.70
#